data_AF-A0A4Y2UDX9-F1
#
_entry.id   AF-A0A4Y2UDX9-F1
#
_cell.length_a   1.000
_cell.length_b   1.000
_cell.length_c   1.000
_cell.angle_alpha   90.00
_cell.angle_beta   90.00
_cell.angle_gamma   90.00
#
_symmetry.space_group_name_H-M   'P 1'
#
loop_
_entity.id
_entity.type
_entity.pdbx_description
1 polymer ?
#
loop_
_entity_poly.entity_id
_entity_poly.type
_entity_poly.pdbx_seq_one_letter_code
_entity_poly.pdbx_strand_id
1 'polypeptide(L)'
;MDSEMKRERCRQCEEGIAFKSVDTEKHHTFALMKTNDATYPFYVIKIQKSKYDDTVRRLKRKHPDLKIILQLQYNPNAINLFNRIKEPENIRVYYNGIHFISGCKEEQLVSAITEMTDLKVFGCTEEQLVSAIMEMMDLNVTSMS
;
A
#
# COMPACT_ATOMS: atom_id res chain seq x y z
N MET A 1 9.79 -34.23 -5.21
CA MET A 1 9.31 -34.19 -3.81
C MET A 1 9.08 -32.77 -3.30
N ASP A 2 9.94 -31.80 -3.61
CA ASP A 2 9.78 -30.39 -3.16
C ASP A 2 8.57 -29.61 -3.72
N SER A 3 8.00 -30.04 -4.86
CA SER A 3 6.89 -29.33 -5.50
C SER A 3 5.52 -29.61 -4.86
N GLU A 4 5.34 -30.80 -4.27
CA GLU A 4 4.09 -31.18 -3.59
C GLU A 4 4.00 -30.52 -2.21
N MET A 5 5.11 -30.47 -1.48
CA MET A 5 5.15 -29.82 -0.16
C MET A 5 4.94 -28.30 -0.24
N LYS A 6 5.33 -27.66 -1.36
CA LYS A 6 4.98 -26.26 -1.67
C LYS A 6 3.50 -26.07 -2.03
N ARG A 7 2.87 -27.07 -2.68
CA ARG A 7 1.42 -27.03 -3.00
C ARG A 7 0.56 -27.20 -1.74
N GLU A 8 0.97 -28.06 -0.81
CA GLU A 8 0.20 -28.31 0.41
C GLU A 8 0.22 -27.10 1.37
N ARG A 9 1.32 -26.34 1.42
CA ARG A 9 1.39 -25.06 2.15
C ARG A 9 0.52 -23.95 1.56
N CYS A 10 0.16 -24.04 0.27
CA CYS A 10 -0.77 -23.11 -0.37
C CYS A 10 -2.24 -23.44 -0.07
N ARG A 11 -2.56 -24.61 0.51
CA ARG A 11 -3.93 -25.03 0.83
C ARG A 11 -4.41 -24.60 2.22
N GLN A 12 -3.51 -24.16 3.09
CA GLN A 12 -3.91 -23.58 4.37
C GLN A 12 -4.25 -22.11 4.16
N CYS A 13 -5.32 -21.87 3.40
CA CYS A 13 -5.95 -20.57 3.31
C CYS A 13 -7.01 -20.46 4.40
N GLU A 14 -6.88 -19.44 5.24
CA GLU A 14 -8.03 -18.83 5.90
C GLU A 14 -9.13 -18.62 4.85
N GLU A 15 -10.34 -19.07 5.17
CA GLU A 15 -11.52 -19.05 4.31
C GLU A 15 -11.77 -17.62 3.79
N GLY A 16 -11.32 -17.32 2.56
CA GLY A 16 -11.56 -16.01 1.95
C GLY A 16 -10.54 -15.56 0.90
N ILE A 17 -9.32 -16.10 0.89
CA ILE A 17 -8.27 -15.67 -0.05
C ILE A 17 -7.98 -16.78 -1.08
N ALA A 18 -8.68 -16.73 -2.21
CA ALA A 18 -8.38 -17.59 -3.36
C ALA A 18 -7.14 -17.06 -4.11
N PHE A 19 -6.05 -17.83 -4.08
CA PHE A 19 -4.86 -17.51 -4.87
C PHE A 19 -5.16 -17.69 -6.37
N LYS A 20 -5.03 -16.59 -7.14
CA LYS A 20 -5.18 -16.62 -8.60
C LYS A 20 -4.07 -17.43 -9.31
N SER A 21 -2.95 -17.66 -8.64
CA SER A 21 -1.84 -18.48 -9.14
C SER A 21 -1.04 -19.04 -7.97
N VAL A 22 -0.40 -20.20 -8.16
CA VAL A 22 0.63 -20.72 -7.24
C VAL A 22 1.98 -20.02 -7.41
N ASP A 23 2.18 -19.33 -8.53
CA ASP A 23 3.38 -18.55 -8.81
C ASP A 23 3.27 -17.16 -8.18
N THR A 24 4.05 -16.93 -7.12
CA THR A 24 4.05 -15.68 -6.37
C THR A 24 4.53 -14.48 -7.18
N GLU A 25 5.29 -14.69 -8.26
CA GLU A 25 5.78 -13.61 -9.11
C GLU A 25 4.69 -13.04 -10.03
N LYS A 26 3.61 -13.81 -10.23
CA LYS A 26 2.40 -13.39 -10.97
C LYS A 26 1.36 -12.75 -10.08
N HIS A 27 1.56 -12.74 -8.77
CA HIS A 27 0.67 -12.08 -7.84
C HIS A 27 0.75 -10.58 -7.99
N HIS A 28 -0.39 -9.90 -7.85
CA HIS A 28 -0.42 -8.45 -7.87
C HIS A 28 -0.03 -7.90 -6.51
N THR A 29 0.80 -6.87 -6.53
CA THR A 29 1.09 -5.99 -5.40
C THR A 29 0.36 -4.67 -5.59
N PHE A 30 -0.02 -4.05 -4.47
CA PHE A 30 -0.54 -2.70 -4.44
C PHE A 30 0.42 -1.83 -3.64
N ALA A 31 0.77 -0.66 -4.15
CA ALA A 31 1.55 0.32 -3.38
C ALA A 31 1.05 1.73 -3.62
N LEU A 32 0.95 2.50 -2.54
CA LEU A 32 0.73 3.94 -2.56
C LEU A 32 2.06 4.64 -2.36
N MET A 33 2.35 5.62 -3.21
CA MET A 33 3.59 6.38 -3.19
C MET A 33 3.31 7.87 -3.18
N LYS A 34 4.15 8.63 -2.47
CA LYS A 34 4.23 10.09 -2.57
C LYS A 34 5.23 10.47 -3.64
N THR A 35 4.82 11.31 -4.57
CA THR A 35 5.68 11.87 -5.61
C THR A 35 5.99 13.34 -5.31
N ASN A 36 6.92 13.92 -6.08
CA ASN A 36 7.17 15.37 -6.08
C ASN A 36 6.26 16.15 -7.05
N ASP A 37 5.29 15.50 -7.69
CA ASP A 37 4.34 16.14 -8.59
C ASP A 37 3.25 16.85 -7.78
N ALA A 38 3.18 18.18 -7.86
CA ALA A 38 2.17 18.95 -7.15
C ALA A 38 0.74 18.69 -7.65
N THR A 39 0.59 18.28 -8.92
CA THR A 39 -0.71 17.99 -9.53
C THR A 39 -1.26 16.66 -9.05
N TYR A 40 -0.41 15.63 -8.98
CA TYR A 40 -0.77 14.30 -8.48
C TYR A 40 0.24 13.82 -7.45
N PRO A 41 0.15 14.33 -6.21
CA PRO A 41 1.14 14.07 -5.16
C PRO A 41 1.19 12.60 -4.75
N PHE A 42 0.15 11.83 -5.06
CA PHE A 42 0.10 10.41 -4.77
C PHE A 42 0.04 9.59 -6.06
N TYR A 43 0.68 8.42 -6.07
CA TYR A 43 0.70 7.50 -7.19
C TYR A 43 0.50 6.06 -6.73
N VAL A 44 -0.37 5.34 -7.43
CA VAL A 44 -0.66 3.93 -7.13
C VAL A 44 0.01 3.00 -8.12
N ILE A 45 0.73 2.01 -7.60
CA ILE A 45 1.16 0.82 -8.34
C ILE A 45 0.21 -0.32 -8.03
N LYS A 46 -0.24 -1.03 -9.08
CA LYS A 46 -1.11 -2.21 -8.99
C LYS A 46 -0.70 -3.28 -10.01
N ILE A 47 0.54 -3.73 -9.93
CA ILE A 47 1.16 -4.61 -10.94
C ILE A 47 1.62 -5.92 -10.35
N GLN A 48 2.03 -6.87 -11.19
CA GLN A 48 2.62 -8.12 -10.74
C GLN A 48 3.95 -7.90 -10.03
N LYS A 49 4.23 -8.71 -9.00
CA LYS A 49 5.45 -8.65 -8.20
C LYS A 49 6.71 -8.68 -9.05
N SER A 50 6.76 -9.54 -10.07
CA SER A 50 7.87 -9.62 -11.04
C SER A 50 8.22 -8.30 -11.74
N LYS A 51 7.27 -7.35 -11.84
CA LYS A 51 7.47 -6.05 -12.49
C LYS A 51 7.59 -4.90 -11.49
N TYR A 52 7.47 -5.17 -10.19
CA TYR A 52 7.42 -4.15 -9.15
C TYR A 52 8.70 -3.33 -9.09
N ASP A 53 9.84 -4.00 -8.91
CA ASP A 53 11.13 -3.34 -8.73
C ASP A 53 11.55 -2.51 -9.94
N ASP A 54 11.29 -3.02 -11.15
CA ASP A 54 11.53 -2.29 -12.41
C ASP A 54 10.70 -1.02 -12.49
N THR A 55 9.44 -1.10 -12.06
CA THR A 55 8.52 0.04 -12.06
C THR A 55 8.93 1.07 -11.02
N VAL A 56 9.30 0.64 -9.81
CA VAL A 56 9.84 1.52 -8.76
C VAL A 56 11.10 2.23 -9.24
N ARG A 57 12.05 1.51 -9.83
CA ARG A 57 13.29 2.08 -10.39
C ARG A 57 13.01 3.11 -11.47
N ARG A 58 12.04 2.85 -12.37
CA ARG A 58 11.63 3.81 -13.39
C ARG A 58 10.97 5.04 -12.78
N LEU A 59 10.12 4.87 -11.77
CA LEU A 59 9.47 5.98 -11.07
C LEU A 59 10.47 6.84 -10.30
N LYS A 60 11.44 6.24 -9.59
CA LYS A 60 12.51 6.96 -8.89
C LYS A 60 13.37 7.81 -9.83
N ARG A 61 13.59 7.37 -11.08
CA ARG A 61 14.28 8.19 -12.09
C ARG A 61 13.49 9.44 -12.48
N LYS A 62 12.15 9.38 -12.47
CA LYS A 62 11.27 10.50 -12.79
C LYS A 62 11.00 11.39 -11.57
N HIS A 63 10.92 10.77 -10.40
CA HIS A 63 10.59 11.37 -9.12
C HIS A 63 11.67 10.94 -8.11
N PRO A 64 12.83 11.63 -8.04
CA PRO A 64 13.94 11.22 -7.18
C PRO A 64 13.56 11.09 -5.70
N ASP A 65 12.64 11.95 -5.23
CA ASP A 65 12.15 11.97 -3.84
C ASP A 65 10.91 11.08 -3.61
N LEU A 66 10.67 10.11 -4.50
CA LEU A 66 9.54 9.18 -4.37
C LEU A 66 9.60 8.43 -3.04
N LYS A 67 8.54 8.55 -2.24
CA LYS A 67 8.38 7.83 -0.96
C LYS A 67 7.30 6.77 -1.09
N ILE A 68 7.57 5.57 -0.58
CA ILE A 68 6.56 4.52 -0.47
C ILE A 68 5.82 4.76 0.85
N ILE A 69 4.51 5.00 0.80
CA ILE A 69 3.68 5.27 1.99
C ILE A 69 3.05 3.97 2.49
N LEU A 70 2.52 3.17 1.56
CA LEU A 70 1.87 1.90 1.85
C LEU A 70 2.28 0.88 0.79
N GLN A 71 2.57 -0.34 1.21
CA GLN A 71 2.83 -1.46 0.30
C GLN A 71 2.13 -2.72 0.81
N LEU A 72 1.23 -3.24 -0.02
CA LEU A 72 0.61 -4.54 0.13
C LEU A 72 1.34 -5.51 -0.80
N GLN A 73 2.22 -6.33 -0.23
CA GLN A 73 3.05 -7.28 -0.98
C GLN A 73 2.20 -8.25 -1.81
N TYR A 74 1.04 -8.64 -1.27
CA TYR A 74 0.04 -9.43 -1.95
C TYR A 74 -1.34 -8.77 -1.83
N ASN A 75 -1.94 -8.43 -2.97
CA ASN A 75 -3.34 -8.04 -3.01
C ASN A 75 -4.01 -8.61 -4.27
N PRO A 76 -4.77 -9.71 -4.15
CA PRO A 76 -5.45 -10.35 -5.30
C PRO A 76 -6.52 -9.44 -5.93
N ASN A 77 -6.93 -8.41 -5.19
CA ASN A 77 -7.96 -7.45 -5.52
C ASN A 77 -7.39 -6.04 -5.72
N ALA A 78 -6.09 -5.88 -6.01
CA ALA A 78 -5.42 -4.57 -6.17
C ALA A 78 -6.16 -3.63 -7.15
N ILE A 79 -6.75 -4.19 -8.21
CA ILE A 79 -7.56 -3.43 -9.19
C ILE A 79 -8.87 -2.95 -8.56
N ASN A 80 -9.60 -3.82 -7.87
CA ASN A 80 -10.84 -3.46 -7.18
C ASN A 80 -10.60 -2.48 -6.05
N LEU A 81 -9.52 -2.64 -5.29
CA LEU A 81 -9.10 -1.68 -4.27
C LEU A 81 -8.92 -0.29 -4.90
N PHE A 82 -8.17 -0.21 -6.01
CA PHE A 82 -8.01 1.06 -6.71
C PHE A 82 -9.34 1.64 -7.23
N ASN A 83 -10.27 0.79 -7.65
CA ASN A 83 -11.62 1.22 -8.03
C ASN A 83 -12.37 1.86 -6.86
N ARG A 84 -12.34 1.23 -5.68
CA ARG A 84 -12.96 1.76 -4.45
C ARG A 84 -12.34 3.07 -3.98
N ILE A 85 -11.01 3.22 -4.11
CA ILE A 85 -10.31 4.48 -3.79
C ILE A 85 -10.80 5.65 -4.65
N LYS A 86 -11.33 5.39 -5.85
CA LYS A 86 -11.82 6.42 -6.78
C LYS A 86 -13.28 6.82 -6.55
N GLU A 87 -14.02 6.07 -5.74
CA GLU A 87 -15.46 6.32 -5.52
C GLU A 87 -15.75 7.62 -4.74
N PRO A 88 -14.95 8.00 -3.73
CA PRO A 88 -15.19 9.24 -2.99
C PRO A 88 -15.10 10.49 -3.86
N GLU A 89 -16.06 11.40 -3.73
CA GLU A 89 -16.13 12.65 -4.51
C GLU A 89 -14.99 13.64 -4.20
N ASN A 90 -14.27 13.43 -3.10
CA ASN A 90 -13.11 14.24 -2.68
C ASN A 90 -11.78 13.76 -3.27
N ILE A 91 -11.79 12.74 -4.13
CA ILE A 91 -10.60 12.21 -4.79
C ILE A 91 -10.72 12.42 -6.30
N ARG A 92 -9.70 13.07 -6.89
CA ARG A 92 -9.49 13.11 -8.35
C ARG A 92 -8.40 12.13 -8.72
N VAL A 93 -8.65 11.36 -9.77
CA VAL A 93 -7.67 10.42 -10.31
C VAL A 93 -7.38 10.70 -11.77
N TYR A 94 -6.10 10.63 -12.13
CA TYR A 94 -5.64 10.62 -13.50
C TYR A 94 -4.67 9.45 -13.70
N TYR A 95 -5.09 8.47 -14.49
CA TYR A 95 -4.44 7.16 -14.60
C TYR A 95 -4.23 6.48 -13.23
N ASN A 96 -3.02 6.62 -12.69
CA ASN A 96 -2.58 6.07 -11.41
C ASN A 96 -2.28 7.16 -10.37
N GLY A 97 -2.34 8.44 -10.77
CA GLY A 97 -2.15 9.58 -9.89
C GLY A 97 -3.42 9.91 -9.13
N ILE A 98 -3.27 10.22 -7.84
CA ILE A 98 -4.34 10.63 -6.93
C ILE A 98 -4.06 12.07 -6.49
N HIS A 99 -5.11 12.88 -6.51
CA HIS A 99 -5.14 14.24 -6.00
C HIS A 99 -6.37 14.42 -5.11
N PHE A 100 -6.20 15.07 -3.96
CA PHE A 100 -7.32 15.40 -3.09
C PHE A 100 -7.98 16.70 -3.54
N ILE A 101 -9.30 16.68 -3.64
CA ILE A 101 -10.08 17.92 -3.61
C ILE A 101 -10.05 18.41 -2.15
N SER A 102 -9.79 19.70 -1.98
CA SER A 102 -9.45 20.38 -0.71
C SER A 102 -9.96 19.72 0.58
N GLY A 103 -9.08 19.56 1.57
CA GLY A 103 -9.43 19.17 2.95
C GLY A 103 -9.02 17.75 3.36
N CYS A 104 -8.66 16.88 2.42
CA CYS A 104 -8.12 15.55 2.75
C CYS A 104 -6.62 15.56 3.03
N LYS A 105 -6.22 14.85 4.08
CA LYS A 105 -4.82 14.63 4.46
C LYS A 105 -4.35 13.24 4.03
N GLU A 106 -3.03 13.08 3.94
CA GLU A 106 -2.38 11.81 3.58
C GLU A 106 -2.81 10.66 4.49
N GLU A 107 -2.89 10.91 5.80
CA GLU A 107 -3.24 9.92 6.81
C GLU A 107 -4.66 9.37 6.60
N GLN A 108 -5.59 10.22 6.15
CA GLN A 108 -6.97 9.81 5.88
C GLN A 108 -7.04 8.86 4.68
N LEU A 109 -6.23 9.09 3.65
CA LEU A 109 -6.15 8.16 2.50
C LEU A 109 -5.55 6.83 2.91
N VAL A 110 -4.48 6.84 3.73
CA VAL A 110 -3.88 5.59 4.22
C VAL A 110 -4.87 4.81 5.08
N SER A 111 -5.58 5.47 6.00
CA SER A 111 -6.64 4.85 6.81
C SER A 111 -7.72 4.23 5.94
N ALA A 112 -8.26 5.00 4.99
CA ALA A 112 -9.32 4.54 4.09
C ALA A 112 -8.88 3.32 3.25
N ILE A 113 -7.66 3.34 2.69
CA ILE A 113 -7.13 2.20 1.92
C ILE A 113 -6.97 0.97 2.82
N THR A 114 -6.50 1.17 4.04
CA THR A 114 -6.30 0.10 5.01
C THR A 114 -7.62 -0.55 5.38
N GLU A 115 -8.64 0.25 5.74
CA GLU A 115 -10.01 -0.21 6.01
C GLU A 115 -10.61 -0.95 4.80
N MET A 116 -10.45 -0.42 3.58
CA MET A 116 -10.97 -1.06 2.36
C MET A 116 -10.36 -2.43 2.08
N THR A 117 -9.16 -2.71 2.60
CA THR A 117 -8.49 -3.97 2.29
C THR A 117 -8.96 -5.15 3.12
N ASP A 118 -9.79 -4.96 4.16
CA ASP A 118 -10.08 -5.93 5.23
C ASP A 118 -8.81 -6.59 5.82
N LEU A 119 -7.64 -6.04 5.48
CA LEU A 119 -6.39 -6.41 6.09
C LEU A 119 -6.41 -5.71 7.44
N LYS A 120 -6.68 -6.47 8.49
CA LYS A 120 -5.89 -6.30 9.71
C LYS A 120 -4.44 -6.34 9.23
N VAL A 121 -3.83 -5.16 9.09
CA VAL A 121 -2.44 -5.03 8.65
C VAL A 121 -1.61 -5.89 9.59
N PHE A 122 -1.13 -7.03 9.10
CA PHE A 122 -0.04 -7.72 9.77
C PHE A 122 1.15 -6.77 9.72
N GLY A 123 1.46 -6.11 10.84
CA GLY A 123 2.68 -5.34 10.98
C GLY A 123 2.73 -4.27 12.07
N CYS A 124 1.60 -3.75 12.55
CA CYS A 124 1.57 -2.97 13.79
C CYS A 124 0.36 -3.41 14.59
N THR A 125 0.58 -4.00 15.77
CA THR A 125 -0.49 -4.05 16.77
C THR A 125 -0.85 -2.61 17.15
N GLU A 126 -2.06 -2.41 17.65
CA GLU A 126 -2.50 -1.10 18.17
C GLU A 126 -1.47 -0.55 19.19
N GLU A 127 -0.83 -1.44 19.96
CA GLU A 127 0.25 -1.13 20.88
C GLU A 127 1.52 -0.61 20.17
N GLN A 128 1.88 -1.14 18.99
CA GLN A 128 3.02 -0.67 18.20
C GLN A 128 2.74 0.69 17.55
N LEU A 129 1.49 0.94 17.15
CA LEU A 129 1.07 2.26 16.65
C LEU A 129 1.08 3.31 17.76
N VAL A 130 0.56 2.95 18.94
CA VAL A 130 0.58 3.80 20.13
C VAL A 130 2.02 4.05 20.61
N SER A 131 2.88 3.03 20.63
CA SER A 131 4.30 3.17 20.98
C SER A 131 5.04 4.13 20.04
N ALA A 132 4.81 4.03 18.72
CA ALA A 132 5.42 4.94 17.76
C ALA A 132 4.91 6.38 17.89
N ILE A 133 3.63 6.57 18.24
CA ILE A 133 3.05 7.89 18.51
C ILE A 133 3.64 8.48 19.81
N MET A 134 3.79 7.66 20.86
CA MET A 134 4.39 8.08 22.13
C MET A 134 5.88 8.45 21.98
N GLU A 135 6.66 7.66 21.25
CA GLU A 135 8.08 7.97 20.97
C GLU A 135 8.24 9.30 20.20
N MET A 136 7.33 9.60 19.27
CA MET A 136 7.33 10.89 18.56
C MET A 136 6.89 12.07 19.45
N MET A 137 6.06 11.82 20.46
CA MET A 137 5.67 12.84 21.44
C MET A 137 6.79 13.11 22.46
N ASP A 138 7.52 12.08 22.91
CA ASP A 138 8.62 12.23 23.86
C ASP A 138 9.84 12.96 23.26
N LEU A 139 10.09 12.81 21.95
CA LEU A 139 11.12 13.55 21.22
C LEU A 139 10.82 15.06 21.09
N ASN A 140 9.55 15.46 21.20
CA ASN A 140 9.16 16.88 21.22
C ASN A 140 9.26 17.50 22.63
N VAL A 141 9.35 16.69 23.69
CA VAL A 141 9.53 17.19 25.06
C VAL A 141 11.02 17.36 25.39
N THR A 142 11.90 16.54 24.82
CA THR A 142 13.36 16.64 25.02
C THR A 142 14.05 17.69 24.14
N SER A 143 13.38 18.24 23.13
CA SER A 143 13.91 19.35 22.30
C SER A 143 13.53 20.75 22.80
N MET A 144 12.87 20.85 23.96
CA MET A 144 12.57 22.12 24.64
C MET A 144 13.21 22.25 26.04
N SER A 145 14.29 21.51 26.31
CA SER A 145 15.14 21.69 27.51
C SER A 145 16.48 22.33 27.15
#